data_AF-A0A2E0TLW5-F1
#
_entry.id   AF-A0A2E0TLW5-F1
#
_cell.length_a   1.000
_cell.length_b   1.000
_cell.length_c   1.000
_cell.angle_alpha   90.00
_cell.angle_beta   90.00
_cell.angle_gamma   90.00
#
_symmetry.space_group_name_H-M   'P 1'
#
loop_
_entity.id
_entity.type
_entity.pdbx_description
1 polymer ?
#
loop_
_entity_poly.entity_id
_entity_poly.type
_entity_poly.pdbx_seq_one_letter_code
_entity_poly.pdbx_strand_id
1 'polypeptide(L)'
;MRSRSPRRARGLFAASADSAGVRRATRRPRAAGAAPRTDLRGRAYTPERGRQRKGVALIIAITALAILSVVLADMHQSTSTAFAIAATQRDQLRAEYSAKSGLNLTRLLVAKEPDIRRVVAPYYQALIGRPPPMIPVWNIADKLLKPFCDYEQAVGLDTGFDFSSAQGLGDTGASCQIVSFAENSKINVNAPLNFSGDRARRSIAMQLFAMMGGYQVQSRYDPLFQQQDRDGQYTSRIDAVGAIIDWWDFDVDRTVFDPGRAEVSNSGSEDDIYRRLDDPYDAKNAPFDSLEELRLVRGMGDDFWSTFVEPRPDDPQARIVTIYGSGSVNPNEAPPEVLLARLCSYLEDQPLCADPTEGAKFVQLLSTARAMIPVPFFTRVHDFLHFVEGRGGPRDLYPMLQGFLGQESPLLFAPVTIPADRRTEIDNSFVTAARIITIDVTGRAGCRRPDGDGGCECDREDDSCWRGRVRLNTVVNFHERWTPPPPNAGSMPGLGIFHYYRVE
;
A
#
# COMPACT_ATOMS: atom_id res chain seq x y z
N MET A 1 34.31 58.04 9.58
CA MET A 1 35.50 58.71 9.01
C MET A 1 36.08 57.83 7.90
N ARG A 2 36.15 58.39 6.67
CA ARG A 2 37.07 58.16 5.53
C ARG A 2 37.64 56.74 5.30
N SER A 3 37.25 56.03 4.24
CA SER A 3 37.68 56.12 2.82
C SER A 3 39.07 55.54 2.51
N ARG A 4 39.11 54.48 1.69
CA ARG A 4 39.75 54.41 0.34
C ARG A 4 39.98 52.96 -0.13
N SER A 5 39.45 52.66 -1.32
CA SER A 5 39.96 51.71 -2.33
C SER A 5 40.96 52.48 -3.25
N PRO A 6 41.54 51.96 -4.38
CA PRO A 6 41.51 50.61 -4.99
C PRO A 6 42.85 50.13 -5.64
N ARG A 7 42.89 48.88 -6.16
CA ARG A 7 43.60 48.41 -7.40
C ARG A 7 43.19 46.94 -7.69
N ARG A 8 42.35 46.66 -8.71
CA ARG A 8 42.62 46.27 -10.12
C ARG A 8 43.32 44.91 -10.32
N ALA A 9 42.59 43.92 -10.86
CA ALA A 9 42.86 43.25 -12.14
C ALA A 9 41.67 42.33 -12.54
N ARG A 10 41.11 42.53 -13.74
CA ARG A 10 40.11 41.68 -14.41
C ARG A 10 40.77 41.12 -15.68
N GLY A 11 40.66 39.81 -15.90
CA GLY A 11 40.95 39.17 -17.19
C GLY A 11 39.66 38.81 -17.90
N LEU A 12 39.52 39.28 -19.14
CA LEU A 12 38.44 38.99 -20.09
C LEU A 12 38.88 37.88 -21.06
N PHE A 13 37.96 37.02 -21.46
CA PHE A 13 38.01 36.31 -22.75
C PHE A 13 36.64 36.45 -23.43
N ALA A 14 36.63 37.06 -24.61
CA ALA A 14 35.48 37.18 -25.50
C ALA A 14 35.92 36.78 -26.91
N ALA A 15 35.01 36.12 -27.62
CA ALA A 15 35.14 35.59 -28.96
C ALA A 15 35.31 36.68 -30.04
N SER A 16 36.06 36.38 -31.10
CA SER A 16 36.10 37.16 -32.34
C SER A 16 35.73 36.30 -33.53
N ALA A 17 34.73 36.76 -34.28
CA ALA A 17 34.38 36.32 -35.61
C ALA A 17 35.29 37.00 -36.64
N ASP A 18 35.81 36.24 -37.60
CA ASP A 18 36.56 36.77 -38.74
C ASP A 18 35.80 36.48 -40.04
N SER A 19 35.40 37.55 -40.72
CA SER A 19 34.97 37.53 -42.12
C SER A 19 35.53 38.79 -42.79
N ALA A 20 36.53 38.59 -43.66
CA ALA A 20 37.14 39.66 -44.43
C ALA A 20 37.07 39.30 -45.93
N GLY A 21 36.26 40.06 -46.65
CA GLY A 21 36.26 40.08 -48.11
C GLY A 21 37.47 40.84 -48.65
N VAL A 22 37.92 40.46 -49.85
CA VAL A 22 38.89 41.25 -50.62
C VAL A 22 38.39 41.41 -52.05
N ARG A 23 38.21 42.69 -52.42
CA ARG A 23 37.84 43.21 -53.74
C ARG A 23 38.99 42.99 -54.72
N ARG A 24 38.67 42.56 -55.95
CA ARG A 24 39.64 42.41 -57.06
C ARG A 24 39.63 43.68 -57.91
N ALA A 25 40.78 44.35 -57.97
CA ALA A 25 41.02 45.54 -58.78
C ALA A 25 41.23 45.20 -60.26
N THR A 26 40.75 46.11 -61.10
CA THR A 26 40.88 46.20 -62.55
C THR A 26 42.28 46.69 -62.94
N ARG A 27 42.89 46.12 -63.98
CA ARG A 27 43.86 46.79 -64.87
C ARG A 27 44.09 46.01 -66.18
N ARG A 28 43.80 46.68 -67.29
CA ARG A 28 44.34 46.52 -68.66
C ARG A 28 45.08 47.85 -68.99
N PRO A 29 45.84 48.06 -70.10
CA PRO A 29 45.99 47.27 -71.35
C PRO A 29 47.42 47.21 -71.99
N ARG A 30 47.48 46.56 -73.19
CA ARG A 30 48.44 46.67 -74.33
C ARG A 30 49.84 46.03 -74.14
N ALA A 31 50.48 45.38 -75.13
CA ALA A 31 50.47 45.60 -76.58
C ALA A 31 50.84 44.34 -77.41
N ALA A 32 50.37 44.34 -78.66
CA ALA A 32 50.96 43.91 -79.95
C ALA A 32 51.58 42.51 -80.16
N GLY A 33 51.17 41.87 -81.27
CA GLY A 33 51.94 40.83 -81.96
C GLY A 33 51.06 39.79 -82.67
N ALA A 34 50.71 40.03 -83.94
CA ALA A 34 49.90 39.14 -84.76
C ALA A 34 50.74 38.50 -85.88
N ALA A 35 50.43 37.20 -86.13
CA ALA A 35 50.60 36.41 -87.36
C ALA A 35 52.03 35.94 -87.76
N PRO A 36 52.18 34.78 -88.46
CA PRO A 36 51.20 34.18 -89.38
C PRO A 36 50.87 32.68 -89.21
N ARG A 37 49.87 32.31 -90.02
CA ARG A 37 49.19 31.02 -90.15
C ARG A 37 50.04 30.02 -90.93
N THR A 38 49.95 28.75 -90.54
CA THR A 38 50.18 27.61 -91.43
C THR A 38 49.12 26.55 -91.14
N ASP A 39 48.26 26.30 -92.13
CA ASP A 39 47.47 25.08 -92.28
C ASP A 39 48.40 23.87 -92.36
N LEU A 40 47.95 22.70 -91.88
CA LEU A 40 47.82 21.47 -92.66
C LEU A 40 47.55 20.24 -91.76
N ARG A 41 46.38 19.65 -91.99
CA ARG A 41 46.10 18.21 -92.11
C ARG A 41 46.70 17.23 -91.08
N GLY A 42 45.79 16.67 -90.28
CA GLY A 42 45.51 15.23 -90.32
C GLY A 42 46.39 14.31 -89.47
N ARG A 43 45.83 13.84 -88.34
CA ARG A 43 45.96 12.43 -87.96
C ARG A 43 44.76 11.98 -87.14
N ALA A 44 44.06 11.00 -87.71
CA ALA A 44 42.96 10.30 -87.07
C ALA A 44 43.48 9.52 -85.85
N TYR A 45 42.85 9.75 -84.69
CA TYR A 45 42.91 8.84 -83.55
C TYR A 45 41.52 8.23 -83.38
N THR A 46 41.41 6.95 -83.65
CA THR A 46 40.29 6.10 -83.22
C THR A 46 40.90 4.86 -82.58
N PRO A 47 40.19 4.14 -81.70
CA PRO A 47 39.47 4.62 -80.53
C PRO A 47 39.87 3.76 -79.31
N GLU A 48 40.27 4.34 -78.17
CA GLU A 48 40.21 3.55 -76.94
C GLU A 48 38.75 3.49 -76.50
N ARG A 49 38.13 2.33 -76.75
CA ARG A 49 36.89 1.89 -76.12
C ARG A 49 37.06 1.96 -74.60
N GLY A 50 36.79 3.14 -74.04
CA GLY A 50 36.42 3.31 -72.65
C GLY A 50 35.10 2.57 -72.44
N ARG A 51 35.22 1.27 -72.19
CA ARG A 51 34.14 0.38 -71.78
C ARG A 51 33.36 1.13 -70.71
N GLN A 52 32.14 1.52 -71.07
CA GLN A 52 31.30 2.44 -70.32
C GLN A 52 31.23 2.01 -68.86
N ARG A 53 31.88 2.77 -67.95
CA ARG A 53 31.68 2.70 -66.49
C ARG A 53 30.28 3.26 -66.13
N LYS A 54 29.23 2.87 -66.85
CA LYS A 54 27.85 3.37 -66.65
C LYS A 54 27.10 2.65 -65.52
N GLY A 55 27.68 1.64 -64.88
CA GLY A 55 27.09 0.94 -63.73
C GLY A 55 27.78 1.19 -62.37
N VAL A 56 29.05 1.63 -62.36
CA VAL A 56 29.84 1.73 -61.12
C VAL A 56 29.36 2.89 -60.23
N ALA A 57 28.98 4.02 -60.82
CA ALA A 57 28.42 5.15 -60.07
C ALA A 57 27.08 4.79 -59.40
N LEU A 58 26.25 3.98 -60.06
CA LEU A 58 24.98 3.50 -59.52
C LEU A 58 25.20 2.51 -58.37
N ILE A 59 26.15 1.58 -58.52
CA ILE A 59 26.48 0.63 -57.45
C ILE A 59 27.01 1.38 -56.23
N ILE A 60 27.96 2.32 -56.41
CA ILE A 60 28.48 3.14 -55.31
C ILE A 60 27.36 3.91 -54.61
N ALA A 61 26.45 4.52 -55.37
CA ALA A 61 25.31 5.25 -54.83
C ALA A 61 24.36 4.33 -54.04
N ILE A 62 24.04 3.15 -54.55
CA ILE A 62 23.17 2.18 -53.87
C ILE A 62 23.85 1.65 -52.60
N THR A 63 25.15 1.32 -52.63
CA THR A 63 25.87 0.91 -51.42
C THR A 63 25.96 2.03 -50.40
N ALA A 64 26.19 3.27 -50.82
CA ALA A 64 26.22 4.41 -49.92
C ALA A 64 24.85 4.67 -49.28
N LEU A 65 23.77 4.57 -50.07
CA LEU A 65 22.39 4.64 -49.57
C LEU A 65 22.09 3.49 -48.60
N ALA A 66 22.47 2.25 -48.93
CA ALA A 66 22.25 1.10 -48.07
C ALA A 66 22.97 1.27 -46.71
N ILE A 67 24.23 1.70 -46.71
CA ILE A 67 24.98 1.99 -45.47
C ILE A 67 24.31 3.11 -44.69
N LEU A 68 23.93 4.21 -45.36
CA LEU A 68 23.25 5.34 -44.71
C LEU A 68 21.91 4.94 -44.10
N SER A 69 21.12 4.12 -44.80
CA SER A 69 19.83 3.60 -44.30
C SER A 69 20.02 2.75 -43.05
N VAL A 70 21.06 1.90 -43.00
CA VAL A 70 21.36 1.10 -41.80
C VAL A 70 21.76 2.00 -40.63
N VAL A 71 22.62 3.00 -40.85
CA VAL A 71 23.03 3.95 -39.80
C VAL A 71 21.84 4.77 -39.29
N LEU A 72 20.97 5.24 -40.19
CA LEU A 72 19.75 5.97 -39.81
C LEU A 72 18.79 5.09 -39.01
N ALA A 73 18.62 3.82 -39.40
CA ALA A 73 17.80 2.87 -38.66
C ALA A 73 18.35 2.60 -37.24
N ASP A 74 19.68 2.43 -37.11
CA ASP A 74 20.35 2.23 -35.81
C ASP A 74 20.26 3.49 -34.92
N MET A 75 20.47 4.69 -35.49
CA MET A 75 20.26 5.95 -34.78
C MET A 75 18.81 6.14 -34.33
N HIS A 76 17.84 5.81 -35.18
CA HIS A 76 16.42 5.89 -34.83
C HIS A 76 16.09 4.93 -33.68
N GLN A 77 16.55 3.67 -33.79
CA GLN A 77 16.31 2.67 -32.75
C GLN A 77 16.96 3.10 -31.43
N SER A 78 18.26 3.41 -31.41
CA SER A 78 18.98 3.83 -30.21
C SER A 78 18.37 5.08 -29.56
N THR A 79 18.03 6.10 -30.35
CA THR A 79 17.40 7.34 -29.85
C THR A 79 16.02 7.06 -29.27
N SER A 80 15.19 6.26 -29.94
CA SER A 80 13.85 5.90 -29.47
C SER A 80 13.90 5.10 -28.16
N THR A 81 14.85 4.15 -28.05
CA THR A 81 15.05 3.38 -26.82
C THR A 81 15.57 4.26 -25.68
N ALA A 82 16.52 5.15 -25.95
CA ALA A 82 17.06 6.07 -24.95
C ALA A 82 15.97 7.03 -24.43
N PHE A 83 15.14 7.55 -25.34
CA PHE A 83 13.99 8.38 -24.98
C PHE A 83 12.98 7.62 -24.12
N ALA A 84 12.63 6.38 -24.49
CA ALA A 84 11.70 5.57 -23.73
C ALA A 84 12.20 5.27 -22.31
N ILE A 85 13.49 4.93 -22.15
CA ILE A 85 14.11 4.69 -20.84
C ILE A 85 14.10 5.97 -20.00
N ALA A 86 14.51 7.10 -20.57
CA ALA A 86 14.53 8.38 -19.86
C ALA A 86 13.13 8.84 -19.42
N ALA A 87 12.12 8.64 -20.27
CA ALA A 87 10.72 8.93 -19.93
C ALA A 87 10.24 8.04 -18.78
N THR A 88 10.51 6.73 -18.83
CA THR A 88 10.14 5.80 -17.75
C THR A 88 10.84 6.14 -16.43
N GLN A 89 12.14 6.46 -16.44
CA GLN A 89 12.87 6.84 -15.22
C GLN A 89 12.31 8.14 -14.61
N ARG A 90 12.04 9.16 -15.44
CA ARG A 90 11.41 10.40 -15.00
C ARG A 90 10.04 10.12 -14.37
N ASP A 91 9.22 9.31 -15.03
CA ASP A 91 7.85 9.04 -14.59
C ASP A 91 7.88 8.16 -13.31
N GLN A 92 8.79 7.19 -13.20
CA GLN A 92 8.98 6.42 -11.96
C GLN A 92 9.39 7.30 -10.78
N LEU A 93 10.29 8.27 -10.98
CA LEU A 93 10.68 9.23 -9.94
C LEU A 93 9.49 10.11 -9.52
N ARG A 94 8.70 10.60 -10.49
CA ARG A 94 7.47 11.37 -10.20
C ARG A 94 6.47 10.54 -9.40
N ALA A 95 6.25 9.29 -9.78
CA ALA A 95 5.38 8.36 -9.07
C ALA A 95 5.86 8.14 -7.62
N GLU A 96 7.16 7.93 -7.40
CA GLU A 96 7.73 7.75 -6.06
C GLU A 96 7.51 9.00 -5.17
N TYR A 97 7.80 10.19 -5.68
CA TYR A 97 7.60 11.43 -4.91
C TYR A 97 6.12 11.76 -4.67
N SER A 98 5.24 11.42 -5.62
CA SER A 98 3.79 11.51 -5.43
C SER A 98 3.34 10.57 -4.29
N ALA A 99 3.80 9.31 -4.30
CA ALA A 99 3.50 8.36 -3.23
C ALA A 99 4.04 8.83 -1.86
N LYS A 100 5.27 9.35 -1.82
CA LYS A 100 5.85 9.95 -0.59
C LYS A 100 5.05 11.16 -0.11
N SER A 101 4.49 11.94 -1.03
CA SER A 101 3.64 13.09 -0.68
C SER A 101 2.33 12.63 -0.06
N GLY A 102 1.63 11.67 -0.68
CA GLY A 102 0.44 11.05 -0.12
C GLY A 102 0.68 10.47 1.28
N LEU A 103 1.78 9.73 1.46
CA LEU A 103 2.16 9.16 2.75
C LEU A 103 2.37 10.24 3.84
N ASN A 104 3.12 11.29 3.54
CA ASN A 104 3.39 12.35 4.51
C ASN A 104 2.14 13.18 4.83
N LEU A 105 1.27 13.42 3.84
CA LEU A 105 -0.01 14.08 4.04
C LEU A 105 -0.95 13.23 4.90
N THR A 106 -1.01 11.91 4.70
CA THR A 106 -1.80 11.01 5.56
C THR A 106 -1.28 11.01 7.00
N ARG A 107 0.05 11.00 7.20
CA ARG A 107 0.64 11.12 8.55
C ARG A 107 0.27 12.44 9.23
N LEU A 108 0.28 13.54 8.49
CA LEU A 108 -0.17 14.84 8.99
C LEU A 108 -1.66 14.83 9.32
N LEU A 109 -2.49 14.22 8.48
CA LEU A 109 -3.93 14.08 8.69
C LEU A 109 -4.23 13.32 9.99
N VAL A 110 -3.56 12.19 10.22
CA VAL A 110 -3.66 11.43 11.47
C VAL A 110 -3.23 12.29 12.66
N ALA A 111 -2.10 13.00 12.55
CA ALA A 111 -1.61 13.90 13.61
C ALA A 111 -2.61 15.02 13.95
N LYS A 112 -3.45 15.41 12.99
CA LYS A 112 -4.49 16.45 13.11
C LYS A 112 -5.88 15.91 13.44
N GLU A 113 -6.03 14.61 13.65
CA GLU A 113 -7.29 14.01 14.09
C GLU A 113 -7.88 14.70 15.33
N PRO A 114 -7.11 15.06 16.39
CA PRO A 114 -7.71 15.69 17.57
C PRO A 114 -8.35 17.05 17.27
N ASP A 115 -7.76 17.82 16.34
CA ASP A 115 -8.29 19.11 15.89
C ASP A 115 -9.59 18.89 15.09
N ILE A 116 -9.61 17.91 14.19
CA ILE A 116 -10.80 17.53 13.39
C ILE A 116 -11.93 17.06 14.30
N ARG A 117 -11.61 16.17 15.25
CA ARG A 117 -12.56 15.64 16.22
C ARG A 117 -13.24 16.74 17.03
N ARG A 118 -12.49 17.77 17.43
CA ARG A 118 -13.04 18.93 18.14
C ARG A 118 -14.06 19.71 17.31
N VAL A 119 -13.83 19.84 16.01
CA VAL A 119 -14.75 20.55 15.09
C VAL A 119 -16.06 19.79 14.92
N VAL A 120 -16.00 18.46 14.79
CA VAL A 120 -17.20 17.64 14.54
C VAL A 120 -17.90 17.18 15.83
N ALA A 121 -17.28 17.33 17.00
CA ALA A 121 -17.82 16.89 18.28
C ALA A 121 -19.26 17.36 18.57
N PRO A 122 -19.66 18.62 18.33
CA PRO A 122 -21.03 19.06 18.57
C PRO A 122 -22.07 18.30 17.73
N TYR A 123 -21.75 18.07 16.44
CA TYR A 123 -22.62 17.32 15.53
C TYR A 123 -22.70 15.84 15.93
N TYR A 124 -21.56 15.24 16.26
CA TYR A 124 -21.51 13.86 16.74
C TYR A 124 -22.30 13.68 18.05
N GLN A 125 -22.17 14.62 19.00
CA GLN A 125 -22.92 14.59 20.25
C GLN A 125 -24.43 14.77 20.02
N ALA A 126 -24.84 15.57 19.05
CA ALA A 126 -26.26 15.71 18.70
C ALA A 126 -26.84 14.38 18.16
N LEU A 127 -26.05 13.64 17.37
CA LEU A 127 -26.45 12.36 16.79
C LEU A 127 -26.41 11.20 17.80
N ILE A 128 -25.25 10.97 18.43
CA ILE A 128 -24.97 9.80 19.27
C ILE A 128 -25.23 10.07 20.76
N GLY A 129 -25.34 11.33 21.19
CA GLY A 129 -25.56 11.71 22.58
C GLY A 129 -24.32 11.62 23.48
N ARG A 130 -23.14 11.37 22.90
CA ARG A 130 -21.87 11.15 23.61
C ARG A 130 -20.72 11.80 22.81
N PRO A 131 -19.58 12.16 23.43
CA PRO A 131 -18.44 12.65 22.68
C PRO A 131 -17.87 11.59 21.72
N PRO A 132 -17.34 11.97 20.55
CA PRO A 132 -16.74 11.02 19.61
C PRO A 132 -15.51 10.33 20.19
N PRO A 133 -15.27 9.04 19.86
CA PRO A 133 -13.97 8.41 20.07
C PRO A 133 -12.93 9.01 19.10
N MET A 134 -11.77 8.37 18.96
CA MET A 134 -10.87 8.72 17.86
C MET A 134 -11.57 8.44 16.52
N ILE A 135 -11.55 9.42 15.63
CA ILE A 135 -12.18 9.34 14.30
C ILE A 135 -11.18 8.74 13.32
N PRO A 136 -11.56 7.72 12.53
CA PRO A 136 -10.66 7.09 11.58
C PRO A 136 -10.47 7.94 10.33
N VAL A 137 -9.85 9.12 10.48
CA VAL A 137 -9.59 10.07 9.38
C VAL A 137 -8.71 9.47 8.29
N TRP A 138 -7.90 8.46 8.62
CA TRP A 138 -7.09 7.71 7.67
C TRP A 138 -7.95 6.94 6.66
N ASN A 139 -9.08 6.35 7.06
CA ASN A 139 -9.96 5.59 6.15
C ASN A 139 -10.55 6.45 5.01
N ILE A 140 -10.58 7.78 5.19
CA ILE A 140 -11.03 8.74 4.17
C ILE A 140 -9.91 9.60 3.61
N ALA A 141 -8.64 9.27 3.88
CA ALA A 141 -7.48 10.04 3.45
C ALA A 141 -7.41 10.20 1.94
N ASP A 142 -7.72 9.14 1.16
CA ASP A 142 -7.75 9.19 -0.31
C ASP A 142 -8.69 10.28 -0.83
N LYS A 143 -9.89 10.38 -0.23
CA LYS A 143 -10.90 11.38 -0.61
C LYS A 143 -10.50 12.78 -0.16
N LEU A 144 -10.05 12.93 1.09
CA LEU A 144 -9.68 14.23 1.65
C LEU A 144 -8.43 14.84 1.02
N LEU A 145 -7.46 13.99 0.65
CA LEU A 145 -6.19 14.40 0.07
C LEU A 145 -6.20 14.34 -1.45
N LYS A 146 -7.34 14.03 -2.06
CA LYS A 146 -7.50 13.95 -3.50
C LYS A 146 -6.98 15.19 -4.25
N PRO A 147 -7.19 16.44 -3.81
CA PRO A 147 -6.63 17.62 -4.51
C PRO A 147 -5.10 17.66 -4.57
N PHE A 148 -4.42 17.00 -3.64
CA PHE A 148 -2.95 16.91 -3.60
C PHE A 148 -2.43 15.70 -4.37
N CYS A 149 -3.22 14.63 -4.41
CA CYS A 149 -2.87 13.39 -5.08
C CYS A 149 -3.33 13.32 -6.54
N ASP A 150 -4.31 14.11 -6.95
CA ASP A 150 -4.94 14.03 -8.27
C ASP A 150 -5.73 15.32 -8.50
N TYR A 151 -5.00 16.38 -8.85
CA TYR A 151 -5.53 17.74 -8.95
C TYR A 151 -6.60 17.85 -10.03
N GLU A 152 -6.37 17.30 -11.22
CA GLU A 152 -7.31 17.39 -12.34
C GLU A 152 -8.66 16.76 -11.99
N GLN A 153 -8.65 15.56 -11.40
CA GLN A 153 -9.90 14.91 -10.98
C GLN A 153 -10.54 15.64 -9.79
N ALA A 154 -9.77 16.31 -8.94
CA ALA A 154 -10.29 17.07 -7.82
C ALA A 154 -11.01 18.35 -8.23
N VAL A 155 -10.50 19.08 -9.23
CA VAL A 155 -11.14 20.31 -9.74
C VAL A 155 -12.48 20.02 -10.41
N GLY A 156 -12.69 18.80 -10.92
CA GLY A 156 -13.97 18.35 -11.47
C GLY A 156 -15.01 17.92 -10.42
N LEU A 157 -14.67 17.88 -9.13
CA LEU A 157 -15.58 17.48 -8.05
C LEU A 157 -16.24 18.70 -7.39
N ASP A 158 -17.56 18.65 -7.21
CA ASP A 158 -18.29 19.67 -6.43
C ASP A 158 -18.12 19.40 -4.92
N THR A 159 -16.94 19.73 -4.39
CA THR A 159 -16.59 19.55 -2.97
C THR A 159 -16.95 20.77 -2.11
N GLY A 160 -17.58 21.80 -2.68
CA GLY A 160 -17.86 23.07 -2.00
C GLY A 160 -16.62 23.94 -1.70
N PHE A 161 -15.45 23.55 -2.20
CA PHE A 161 -14.19 24.29 -2.12
C PHE A 161 -13.62 24.47 -3.53
N ASP A 162 -13.30 25.69 -3.93
CA ASP A 162 -12.64 25.96 -5.19
C ASP A 162 -11.12 25.77 -5.06
N PHE A 163 -10.61 24.65 -5.58
CA PHE A 163 -9.17 24.36 -5.61
C PHE A 163 -8.46 24.96 -6.83
N SER A 164 -9.20 25.50 -7.80
CA SER A 164 -8.60 26.11 -9.01
C SER A 164 -7.84 27.40 -8.68
N SER A 165 -8.27 28.12 -7.65
CA SER A 165 -7.68 29.37 -7.19
C SER A 165 -6.61 29.20 -6.10
N ALA A 166 -6.35 27.98 -5.64
CA ALA A 166 -5.42 27.71 -4.55
C ALA A 166 -3.95 27.81 -5.02
N GLN A 167 -3.18 28.71 -4.39
CA GLN A 167 -1.77 28.87 -4.70
C GLN A 167 -0.95 27.65 -4.24
N GLY A 168 -0.16 27.07 -5.15
CA GLY A 168 0.70 25.91 -4.86
C GLY A 168 0.05 24.55 -5.05
N LEU A 169 -1.22 24.52 -5.48
CA LEU A 169 -1.89 23.33 -6.01
C LEU A 169 -1.95 23.41 -7.53
N GLY A 170 -1.74 22.28 -8.20
CA GLY A 170 -1.74 22.19 -9.66
C GLY A 170 -1.39 20.78 -10.12
N ASP A 171 -1.44 20.54 -11.43
CA ASP A 171 -1.00 19.27 -12.00
C ASP A 171 0.50 19.05 -11.75
N THR A 172 0.83 17.89 -11.21
CA THR A 172 2.22 17.47 -10.93
C THR A 172 2.74 16.49 -11.99
N GLY A 173 1.91 16.09 -12.95
CA GLY A 173 2.19 15.03 -13.91
C GLY A 173 2.25 13.63 -13.28
N ALA A 174 1.72 13.48 -12.08
CA ALA A 174 1.62 12.25 -11.32
C ALA A 174 0.36 12.26 -10.44
N SER A 175 -0.11 11.07 -10.11
CA SER A 175 -1.19 10.87 -9.15
C SER A 175 -0.77 9.95 -8.00
N CYS A 176 -1.50 9.99 -6.89
CA CYS A 176 -1.41 9.00 -5.82
C CYS A 176 -2.78 8.46 -5.43
N GLN A 177 -2.80 7.20 -5.00
CA GLN A 177 -3.94 6.54 -4.38
C GLN A 177 -3.52 6.08 -2.98
N ILE A 178 -4.33 6.38 -1.98
CA ILE A 178 -4.04 6.11 -0.58
C ILE A 178 -5.00 5.04 -0.07
N VAL A 179 -4.46 3.96 0.49
CA VAL A 179 -5.22 2.94 1.20
C VAL A 179 -4.65 2.87 2.60
N SER A 180 -5.46 3.13 3.62
CA SER A 180 -4.96 3.09 5.00
C SER A 180 -6.00 2.53 5.96
N PHE A 181 -5.52 1.88 7.00
CA PHE A 181 -6.35 1.21 7.99
C PHE A 181 -5.59 1.03 9.31
N ALA A 182 -6.33 0.88 10.40
CA ALA A 182 -5.75 0.64 11.70
C ALA A 182 -5.35 -0.83 11.88
N GLU A 183 -4.16 -1.12 12.41
CA GLU A 183 -3.70 -2.49 12.62
C GLU A 183 -4.47 -3.21 13.73
N ASN A 184 -4.97 -2.47 14.72
CA ASN A 184 -5.89 -3.02 15.73
C ASN A 184 -7.31 -3.27 15.18
N SER A 185 -7.58 -3.06 13.89
CA SER A 185 -8.78 -3.62 13.23
C SER A 185 -8.62 -5.11 12.90
N LYS A 186 -7.42 -5.68 13.07
CA LYS A 186 -7.04 -7.03 12.67
C LYS A 186 -6.76 -7.93 13.88
N ILE A 187 -6.66 -9.23 13.63
CA ILE A 187 -6.25 -10.25 14.61
C ILE A 187 -4.72 -10.31 14.65
N ASN A 188 -4.13 -10.09 15.82
CA ASN A 188 -2.67 -10.21 15.95
C ASN A 188 -2.27 -11.69 16.03
N VAL A 189 -1.41 -12.15 15.12
CA VAL A 189 -0.84 -13.51 15.09
C VAL A 189 0.56 -13.59 15.70
N ASN A 190 1.17 -12.44 16.02
CA ASN A 190 2.53 -12.32 16.51
C ASN A 190 2.56 -12.13 18.04
N ALA A 191 3.75 -12.24 18.64
CA ALA A 191 4.01 -11.94 20.04
C ALA A 191 3.37 -10.59 20.45
N PRO A 192 2.33 -10.58 21.30
CA PRO A 192 1.59 -9.37 21.59
C PRO A 192 2.35 -8.50 22.58
N LEU A 193 2.44 -7.19 22.33
CA LEU A 193 3.24 -6.27 23.18
C LEU A 193 2.80 -6.22 24.66
N ASN A 194 1.55 -6.56 24.96
CA ASN A 194 0.98 -6.44 26.31
C ASN A 194 1.00 -7.75 27.12
N PHE A 195 1.35 -8.88 26.51
CA PHE A 195 1.33 -10.18 27.17
C PHE A 195 2.65 -10.92 26.90
N SER A 196 2.97 -11.90 27.76
CA SER A 196 4.11 -12.78 27.56
C SER A 196 3.80 -14.17 28.12
N GLY A 197 4.61 -15.16 27.73
CA GLY A 197 4.46 -16.55 28.14
C GLY A 197 3.07 -17.12 27.81
N ASP A 198 2.59 -18.03 28.66
CA ASP A 198 1.35 -18.78 28.44
C ASP A 198 0.12 -17.90 28.25
N ARG A 199 0.08 -16.73 28.89
CA ARG A 199 -1.05 -15.79 28.69
C ARG A 199 -1.12 -15.29 27.25
N ALA A 200 0.04 -14.96 26.65
CA ALA A 200 0.11 -14.52 25.26
C ALA A 200 -0.28 -15.65 24.32
N ARG A 201 0.35 -16.82 24.50
CA ARG A 201 0.11 -18.03 23.70
C ARG A 201 -1.37 -18.43 23.74
N ARG A 202 -1.96 -18.50 24.94
CA ARG A 202 -3.39 -18.77 25.16
C ARG A 202 -4.29 -17.74 24.47
N SER A 203 -4.03 -16.43 24.64
CA SER A 203 -4.88 -15.40 24.04
C SER A 203 -4.91 -15.51 22.51
N ILE A 204 -3.75 -15.76 21.88
CA ILE A 204 -3.65 -15.92 20.43
C ILE A 204 -4.30 -17.23 20.01
N ALA A 205 -4.05 -18.33 20.72
CA ALA A 205 -4.63 -19.63 20.45
C ALA A 205 -6.16 -19.59 20.41
N MET A 206 -6.77 -19.04 21.46
CA MET A 206 -8.22 -18.92 21.57
C MET A 206 -8.82 -18.07 20.44
N GLN A 207 -8.12 -17.00 20.05
CA GLN A 207 -8.57 -16.10 18.99
C GLN A 207 -8.45 -16.72 17.60
N LEU A 208 -7.34 -17.39 17.28
CA LEU A 208 -7.14 -18.08 16.01
C LEU A 208 -8.10 -19.25 15.86
N PHE A 209 -8.30 -20.03 16.93
CA PHE A 209 -9.27 -21.11 16.92
C PHE A 209 -10.70 -20.60 16.69
N ALA A 210 -11.09 -19.50 17.33
CA ALA A 210 -12.38 -18.84 17.07
C ALA A 210 -12.51 -18.34 15.63
N MET A 211 -11.46 -17.70 15.08
CA MET A 211 -11.43 -17.21 13.70
C MET A 211 -11.65 -18.34 12.68
N MET A 212 -11.06 -19.51 12.95
CA MET A 212 -11.23 -20.72 12.14
C MET A 212 -12.55 -21.45 12.39
N GLY A 213 -13.44 -20.87 13.21
CA GLY A 213 -14.75 -21.42 13.55
C GLY A 213 -14.70 -22.64 14.47
N GLY A 214 -13.63 -22.80 15.24
CA GLY A 214 -13.41 -23.99 16.07
C GLY A 214 -14.41 -24.20 17.21
N TYR A 215 -15.14 -23.15 17.63
CA TYR A 215 -16.21 -23.25 18.63
C TYR A 215 -17.60 -23.52 18.03
N GLN A 216 -17.72 -23.48 16.70
CA GLN A 216 -19.00 -23.73 16.03
C GLN A 216 -19.29 -25.23 15.96
N VAL A 217 -20.55 -25.62 16.13
CA VAL A 217 -20.98 -27.02 16.01
C VAL A 217 -20.68 -27.59 14.62
N GLN A 218 -20.89 -26.77 13.58
CA GLN A 218 -20.51 -27.07 12.21
C GLN A 218 -19.99 -25.78 11.58
N SER A 219 -18.68 -25.72 11.37
CA SER A 219 -18.08 -24.54 10.77
C SER A 219 -18.05 -24.67 9.26
N ARG A 220 -18.33 -23.56 8.57
CA ARG A 220 -18.12 -23.48 7.12
C ARG A 220 -16.67 -23.76 6.70
N TYR A 221 -15.73 -23.65 7.63
CA TYR A 221 -14.30 -23.88 7.41
C TYR A 221 -13.85 -25.32 7.69
N ASP A 222 -14.74 -26.21 8.17
CA ASP A 222 -14.39 -27.60 8.48
C ASP A 222 -13.71 -28.34 7.32
N PRO A 223 -14.14 -28.19 6.05
CA PRO A 223 -13.50 -28.86 4.93
C PRO A 223 -12.02 -28.50 4.73
N LEU A 224 -11.57 -27.32 5.19
CA LEU A 224 -10.18 -26.89 5.03
C LEU A 224 -9.22 -27.73 5.90
N PHE A 225 -9.68 -28.19 7.05
CA PHE A 225 -8.86 -28.92 8.03
C PHE A 225 -9.07 -30.45 7.99
N GLN A 226 -9.86 -30.92 7.02
CA GLN A 226 -10.14 -32.34 6.78
C GLN A 226 -9.45 -32.88 5.53
N GLN A 227 -8.79 -32.00 4.76
CA GLN A 227 -8.03 -32.34 3.55
C GLN A 227 -6.55 -32.48 3.88
N GLN A 228 -5.83 -33.19 3.01
CA GLN A 228 -4.37 -33.22 3.09
C GLN A 228 -3.81 -31.93 2.52
N ASP A 229 -2.81 -31.40 3.21
CA ASP A 229 -1.98 -30.32 2.72
C ASP A 229 -1.15 -30.78 1.50
N ARG A 230 -0.50 -29.83 0.82
CA ARG A 230 0.30 -30.10 -0.38
C ARG A 230 1.46 -31.08 -0.15
N ASP A 231 1.95 -31.16 1.09
CA ASP A 231 2.99 -32.08 1.55
C ASP A 231 2.45 -33.48 1.94
N GLY A 232 1.15 -33.73 1.74
CA GLY A 232 0.48 -35.00 2.07
C GLY A 232 0.18 -35.18 3.55
N GLN A 233 0.46 -34.17 4.38
CA GLN A 233 0.16 -34.20 5.81
C GLN A 233 -1.26 -33.70 6.08
N TYR A 234 -1.85 -34.15 7.19
CA TYR A 234 -3.05 -33.51 7.73
C TYR A 234 -2.64 -32.47 8.76
N THR A 235 -3.22 -31.28 8.68
CA THR A 235 -3.07 -30.24 9.69
C THR A 235 -4.44 -29.86 10.23
N SER A 236 -4.72 -30.23 11.47
CA SER A 236 -5.95 -29.83 12.15
C SER A 236 -5.91 -28.35 12.52
N ARG A 237 -7.06 -27.77 12.90
CA ARG A 237 -7.10 -26.41 13.46
C ARG A 237 -6.17 -26.22 14.64
N ILE A 238 -6.10 -27.23 15.51
CA ILE A 238 -5.27 -27.18 16.72
C ILE A 238 -3.79 -27.21 16.33
N ASP A 239 -3.42 -28.02 15.34
CA ASP A 239 -2.06 -28.05 14.81
C ASP A 239 -1.68 -26.71 14.15
N ALA A 240 -2.59 -26.11 13.37
CA ALA A 240 -2.40 -24.81 12.76
C ALA A 240 -2.20 -23.69 13.81
N VAL A 241 -3.00 -23.71 14.89
CA VAL A 241 -2.82 -22.79 16.02
C VAL A 241 -1.45 -22.97 16.69
N GLY A 242 -1.09 -24.22 17.03
CA GLY A 242 0.19 -24.53 17.67
C GLY A 242 1.36 -24.07 16.81
N ALA A 243 1.36 -24.42 15.51
CA ALA A 243 2.42 -24.06 14.58
C ALA A 243 2.62 -22.55 14.42
N ILE A 244 1.55 -21.75 14.47
CA ILE A 244 1.66 -20.28 14.45
C ILE A 244 2.33 -19.76 15.73
N ILE A 245 2.04 -20.36 16.89
CA ILE A 245 2.61 -19.95 18.18
C ILE A 245 4.09 -20.35 18.26
N ASP A 246 4.40 -21.60 17.94
CA ASP A 246 5.76 -22.18 17.92
C ASP A 246 6.68 -21.40 16.95
N TRP A 247 6.12 -20.70 15.95
CA TRP A 247 6.94 -19.91 15.04
C TRP A 247 7.61 -18.70 15.72
N TRP A 248 6.93 -18.07 16.69
CA TRP A 248 7.38 -16.81 17.28
C TRP A 248 7.75 -16.89 18.74
N ASP A 249 7.34 -17.93 19.48
CA ASP A 249 7.80 -18.10 20.84
C ASP A 249 9.29 -18.49 20.88
N PHE A 250 9.93 -18.26 22.01
CA PHE A 250 11.40 -18.28 22.09
C PHE A 250 11.95 -19.65 22.48
N ASP A 251 11.08 -20.63 22.73
CA ASP A 251 11.49 -21.95 23.16
C ASP A 251 11.60 -22.91 21.95
N VAL A 252 11.64 -24.22 22.19
CA VAL A 252 11.78 -25.25 21.13
C VAL A 252 10.79 -26.40 21.37
N ASP A 253 9.89 -26.22 22.33
CA ASP A 253 9.01 -27.24 22.85
C ASP A 253 7.60 -27.01 22.31
N ARG A 254 7.12 -27.95 21.51
CA ARG A 254 5.87 -27.79 20.74
C ARG A 254 4.69 -27.38 21.61
N THR A 255 4.00 -26.32 21.20
CA THR A 255 2.77 -25.86 21.84
C THR A 255 1.62 -26.83 21.55
N VAL A 256 0.97 -27.27 22.62
CA VAL A 256 -0.29 -28.00 22.61
C VAL A 256 -1.38 -27.12 23.19
N PHE A 257 -2.38 -26.84 22.35
CA PHE A 257 -3.54 -26.05 22.71
C PHE A 257 -4.76 -26.95 22.99
N ASP A 258 -5.35 -26.81 24.18
CA ASP A 258 -6.62 -27.44 24.55
C ASP A 258 -7.73 -26.37 24.57
N PRO A 259 -8.58 -26.28 23.53
CA PRO A 259 -9.66 -25.31 23.49
C PRO A 259 -10.72 -25.57 24.57
N GLY A 260 -10.96 -26.81 24.98
CA GLY A 260 -12.00 -27.14 25.96
C GLY A 260 -11.66 -26.72 27.39
N ARG A 261 -10.38 -26.52 27.68
CA ARG A 261 -9.88 -25.96 28.95
C ARG A 261 -9.41 -24.52 28.83
N ALA A 262 -9.37 -23.97 27.62
CA ALA A 262 -8.73 -22.70 27.32
C ALA A 262 -7.29 -22.64 27.86
N GLU A 263 -6.51 -23.69 27.63
CA GLU A 263 -5.13 -23.86 28.15
C GLU A 263 -4.13 -24.13 27.03
N VAL A 264 -2.89 -23.71 27.26
CA VAL A 264 -1.73 -24.03 26.42
C VAL A 264 -0.68 -24.72 27.29
N SER A 265 0.01 -25.70 26.72
CA SER A 265 1.06 -26.47 27.38
C SER A 265 2.14 -26.85 26.37
N ASN A 266 3.30 -27.28 26.83
CA ASN A 266 4.39 -27.72 25.96
C ASN A 266 4.45 -29.26 25.95
N SER A 267 4.64 -29.87 24.79
CA SER A 267 4.80 -31.33 24.66
C SER A 267 5.55 -31.74 23.39
N GLY A 268 6.74 -32.32 23.58
CA GLY A 268 7.61 -32.73 22.47
C GLY A 268 8.49 -31.58 21.97
N SER A 269 9.01 -31.71 20.75
CA SER A 269 9.90 -30.72 20.13
C SER A 269 9.34 -30.23 18.79
N GLU A 270 9.57 -28.95 18.48
CA GLU A 270 9.01 -28.23 17.31
C GLU A 270 9.72 -28.56 15.99
N ASP A 271 11.06 -28.66 16.03
CA ASP A 271 11.94 -28.67 14.84
C ASP A 271 11.80 -29.91 13.95
N ASP A 272 11.22 -30.99 14.45
CA ASP A 272 11.17 -32.27 13.74
C ASP A 272 10.36 -32.17 12.44
N ILE A 273 9.45 -31.21 12.32
CA ILE A 273 8.59 -31.11 11.13
C ILE A 273 9.29 -30.37 9.98
N TYR A 274 9.84 -29.18 10.23
CA TYR A 274 10.41 -28.33 9.17
C TYR A 274 11.70 -28.92 8.57
N ARG A 275 12.48 -29.65 9.37
CA ARG A 275 13.71 -30.33 8.91
C ARG A 275 13.46 -31.52 7.97
N ARG A 276 12.21 -32.02 7.90
CA ARG A 276 11.83 -33.16 7.05
C ARG A 276 11.25 -32.74 5.70
N LEU A 277 11.09 -31.45 5.45
CA LEU A 277 10.64 -30.92 4.17
C LEU A 277 11.70 -31.12 3.08
N ASP A 278 11.28 -31.07 1.81
CA ASP A 278 12.19 -31.20 0.66
C ASP A 278 13.27 -30.11 0.65
N ASP A 279 12.93 -28.90 1.12
CA ASP A 279 13.85 -27.81 1.42
C ASP A 279 13.81 -27.52 2.93
N PRO A 280 14.71 -28.15 3.71
CA PRO A 280 14.70 -28.03 5.16
C PRO A 280 15.02 -26.63 5.67
N TYR A 281 14.26 -26.17 6.66
CA TYR A 281 14.56 -24.98 7.44
C TYR A 281 14.19 -25.21 8.92
N ASP A 282 14.61 -24.28 9.77
CA ASP A 282 14.26 -24.29 11.20
C ASP A 282 13.12 -23.30 11.46
N ALA A 283 12.36 -23.54 12.54
CA ALA A 283 11.43 -22.54 13.04
C ALA A 283 12.21 -21.30 13.49
N LYS A 284 11.58 -20.12 13.36
CA LYS A 284 12.27 -18.86 13.59
C LYS A 284 12.52 -18.59 15.08
N ASN A 285 11.59 -19.02 15.92
CA ASN A 285 11.55 -18.87 17.37
C ASN A 285 11.78 -17.40 17.80
N ALA A 286 11.18 -16.50 17.02
CA ALA A 286 11.22 -15.07 17.23
C ALA A 286 10.02 -14.39 16.54
N PRO A 287 9.59 -13.21 17.00
CA PRO A 287 8.49 -12.47 16.39
C PRO A 287 8.60 -12.34 14.87
N PHE A 288 7.45 -12.41 14.18
CA PHE A 288 7.36 -12.18 12.74
C PHE A 288 7.92 -10.80 12.36
N ASP A 289 8.76 -10.73 11.33
CA ASP A 289 9.27 -9.47 10.76
C ASP A 289 8.42 -9.04 9.55
N SER A 290 7.84 -10.01 8.86
CA SER A 290 6.90 -9.84 7.75
C SER A 290 5.70 -10.76 7.92
N LEU A 291 4.56 -10.36 7.38
CA LEU A 291 3.38 -11.21 7.35
C LEU A 291 3.61 -12.47 6.50
N GLU A 292 4.49 -12.38 5.50
CA GLU A 292 4.71 -13.43 4.50
C GLU A 292 5.42 -14.65 5.07
N GLU A 293 6.09 -14.49 6.20
CA GLU A 293 6.64 -15.60 7.00
C GLU A 293 5.56 -16.58 7.46
N LEU A 294 4.29 -16.17 7.60
CA LEU A 294 3.20 -17.11 7.88
C LEU A 294 3.12 -18.22 6.83
N ARG A 295 3.55 -17.99 5.58
CA ARG A 295 3.57 -19.01 4.53
C ARG A 295 4.59 -20.12 4.77
N LEU A 296 5.56 -19.90 5.67
CA LEU A 296 6.54 -20.89 6.10
C LEU A 296 6.01 -21.73 7.27
N VAL A 297 4.90 -21.33 7.89
CA VAL A 297 4.30 -22.06 9.00
C VAL A 297 3.49 -23.24 8.47
N ARG A 298 3.59 -24.39 9.13
CA ARG A 298 2.84 -25.60 8.77
C ARG A 298 1.33 -25.31 8.69
N GLY A 299 0.67 -25.79 7.64
CA GLY A 299 -0.78 -25.65 7.44
C GLY A 299 -1.24 -24.32 6.86
N MET A 300 -0.31 -23.38 6.60
CA MET A 300 -0.62 -22.06 6.05
C MET A 300 -0.52 -22.03 4.52
N GLY A 301 -1.20 -22.97 3.87
CA GLY A 301 -1.28 -23.05 2.41
C GLY A 301 -2.10 -21.92 1.78
N ASP A 302 -2.22 -21.94 0.45
CA ASP A 302 -2.94 -20.89 -0.30
C ASP A 302 -4.44 -20.79 0.06
N ASP A 303 -5.08 -21.91 0.37
CA ASP A 303 -6.47 -21.94 0.82
C ASP A 303 -6.63 -21.31 2.21
N PHE A 304 -5.69 -21.57 3.13
CA PHE A 304 -5.67 -20.90 4.42
C PHE A 304 -5.43 -19.40 4.26
N TRP A 305 -4.46 -19.03 3.42
CA TRP A 305 -4.11 -17.63 3.16
C TRP A 305 -5.29 -16.83 2.61
N SER A 306 -5.93 -17.36 1.56
CA SER A 306 -7.09 -16.73 0.91
C SER A 306 -8.37 -16.77 1.76
N THR A 307 -8.41 -17.57 2.83
CA THR A 307 -9.58 -17.62 3.74
C THR A 307 -9.38 -16.72 4.96
N PHE A 308 -8.21 -16.77 5.59
CA PHE A 308 -8.00 -16.20 6.93
C PHE A 308 -6.96 -15.09 7.01
N VAL A 309 -6.13 -14.90 5.97
CA VAL A 309 -5.06 -13.89 5.99
C VAL A 309 -5.45 -12.72 5.09
N GLU A 310 -5.50 -12.95 3.78
CA GLU A 310 -5.78 -11.96 2.74
C GLU A 310 -6.82 -12.49 1.75
N PRO A 311 -8.12 -12.40 2.10
CA PRO A 311 -9.19 -12.90 1.23
C PRO A 311 -9.37 -12.11 -0.06
N ARG A 312 -8.86 -10.87 -0.10
CA ARG A 312 -8.83 -10.03 -1.31
C ARG A 312 -7.42 -9.46 -1.47
N PRO A 313 -6.54 -10.10 -2.27
CA PRO A 313 -5.15 -9.68 -2.45
C PRO A 313 -4.99 -8.24 -2.96
N ASP A 314 -5.95 -7.76 -3.75
CA ASP A 314 -5.94 -6.41 -4.32
C ASP A 314 -6.45 -5.32 -3.34
N ASP A 315 -7.02 -5.72 -2.20
CA ASP A 315 -7.51 -4.80 -1.17
C ASP A 315 -6.81 -5.05 0.19
N PRO A 316 -5.77 -4.27 0.52
CA PRO A 316 -5.07 -4.37 1.79
C PRO A 316 -5.97 -4.21 3.02
N GLN A 317 -7.07 -3.46 2.91
CA GLN A 317 -8.01 -3.28 4.02
C GLN A 317 -8.79 -4.55 4.32
N ALA A 318 -8.92 -5.46 3.34
CA ALA A 318 -9.61 -6.73 3.48
C ALA A 318 -8.84 -7.77 4.32
N ARG A 319 -7.55 -7.52 4.58
CA ARG A 319 -6.73 -8.36 5.44
C ARG A 319 -7.41 -8.58 6.79
N ILE A 320 -7.32 -9.79 7.34
CA ILE A 320 -7.97 -10.18 8.60
C ILE A 320 -6.98 -10.18 9.78
N VAL A 321 -5.72 -10.51 9.50
CA VAL A 321 -4.66 -10.64 10.51
C VAL A 321 -3.61 -9.54 10.43
N THR A 322 -2.77 -9.45 11.46
CA THR A 322 -1.63 -8.54 11.54
C THR A 322 -0.52 -9.15 12.39
N ILE A 323 0.71 -8.71 12.16
CA ILE A 323 1.85 -8.96 13.04
C ILE A 323 2.17 -7.74 13.94
N TYR A 324 1.39 -6.66 13.81
CA TYR A 324 1.58 -5.40 14.50
C TYR A 324 0.44 -5.15 15.48
N GLY A 325 0.76 -4.79 16.73
CA GLY A 325 -0.24 -4.33 17.68
C GLY A 325 -0.12 -4.88 19.09
N SER A 326 -0.99 -4.38 19.96
CA SER A 326 -1.03 -4.76 21.37
C SER A 326 -1.80 -6.06 21.63
N GLY A 327 -2.48 -6.60 20.61
CA GLY A 327 -3.46 -7.70 20.77
C GLY A 327 -4.87 -7.24 21.16
N SER A 328 -5.10 -5.93 21.30
CA SER A 328 -6.45 -5.38 21.50
C SER A 328 -7.11 -5.06 20.15
N VAL A 329 -8.41 -5.26 20.03
CA VAL A 329 -9.16 -5.05 18.77
C VAL A 329 -10.04 -3.79 18.84
N ASN A 330 -10.15 -3.04 17.74
CA ASN A 330 -11.00 -1.85 17.66
C ASN A 330 -12.42 -2.17 17.19
N PRO A 331 -13.46 -2.08 18.05
CA PRO A 331 -14.83 -2.42 17.69
C PRO A 331 -15.50 -1.45 16.71
N ASN A 332 -14.87 -0.31 16.39
CA ASN A 332 -15.40 0.60 15.36
C ASN A 332 -14.85 0.31 13.96
N GLU A 333 -13.68 -0.32 13.85
CA GLU A 333 -12.97 -0.50 12.57
C GLU A 333 -12.76 -1.96 12.18
N ALA A 334 -12.64 -2.86 13.16
CA ALA A 334 -12.44 -4.28 12.87
C ALA A 334 -13.64 -4.84 12.09
N PRO A 335 -13.40 -5.63 11.03
CA PRO A 335 -14.46 -6.39 10.36
C PRO A 335 -15.29 -7.16 11.38
N PRO A 336 -16.61 -7.29 11.22
CA PRO A 336 -17.44 -7.99 12.20
C PRO A 336 -16.99 -9.44 12.46
N GLU A 337 -16.39 -10.11 11.49
CA GLU A 337 -15.79 -11.44 11.63
C GLU A 337 -14.63 -11.45 12.62
N VAL A 338 -13.78 -10.42 12.60
CA VAL A 338 -12.69 -10.23 13.57
C VAL A 338 -13.25 -9.99 14.97
N LEU A 339 -14.34 -9.23 15.08
CA LEU A 339 -15.01 -8.99 16.35
C LEU A 339 -15.68 -10.25 16.90
N LEU A 340 -16.30 -11.04 16.03
CA LEU A 340 -16.87 -12.33 16.40
C LEU A 340 -15.78 -13.25 16.93
N ALA A 341 -14.67 -13.42 16.21
CA ALA A 341 -13.54 -14.22 16.66
C ALA A 341 -12.98 -13.73 18.00
N ARG A 342 -12.85 -12.40 18.19
CA ARG A 342 -12.35 -11.84 19.46
C ARG A 342 -13.32 -12.09 20.62
N LEU A 343 -14.63 -11.92 20.42
CA LEU A 343 -15.63 -12.23 21.46
C LEU A 343 -15.64 -13.72 21.80
N CYS A 344 -15.60 -14.58 20.78
CA CYS A 344 -15.65 -16.02 20.94
C CYS A 344 -14.37 -16.62 21.53
N SER A 345 -13.27 -15.86 21.58
CA SER A 345 -12.09 -16.25 22.38
C SER A 345 -12.32 -16.20 23.91
N TYR A 346 -13.45 -15.63 24.36
CA TYR A 346 -13.82 -15.54 25.77
C TYR A 346 -15.21 -16.10 26.10
N LEU A 347 -16.09 -16.23 25.10
CA LEU A 347 -17.53 -16.53 25.23
C LEU A 347 -17.92 -17.79 24.44
N GLU A 348 -17.05 -18.80 24.46
CA GLU A 348 -17.10 -20.01 23.64
C GLU A 348 -18.47 -20.72 23.66
N ASP A 349 -19.07 -20.84 24.85
CA ASP A 349 -20.36 -21.53 25.07
C ASP A 349 -21.60 -20.70 24.73
N GLN A 350 -21.44 -19.41 24.37
CA GLN A 350 -22.59 -18.56 24.04
C GLN A 350 -23.16 -18.92 22.66
N PRO A 351 -24.48 -18.82 22.44
CA PRO A 351 -25.10 -19.08 21.14
C PRO A 351 -24.45 -18.30 20.00
N LEU A 352 -24.02 -17.06 20.26
CA LEU A 352 -23.28 -16.22 19.31
C LEU A 352 -22.05 -16.93 18.70
N CYS A 353 -21.40 -17.80 19.47
CA CYS A 353 -20.15 -18.47 19.12
C CYS A 353 -20.36 -19.92 18.67
N ALA A 354 -21.27 -20.63 19.32
CA ALA A 354 -21.56 -22.03 19.01
C ALA A 354 -22.47 -22.23 17.79
N ASP A 355 -23.44 -21.33 17.56
CA ASP A 355 -24.37 -21.40 16.43
C ASP A 355 -23.87 -20.54 15.25
N PRO A 356 -23.52 -21.15 14.10
CA PRO A 356 -23.10 -20.41 12.90
C PRO A 356 -24.12 -19.37 12.42
N THR A 357 -25.42 -19.61 12.66
CA THR A 357 -26.50 -18.72 12.25
C THR A 357 -26.50 -17.44 13.08
N GLU A 358 -26.32 -17.55 14.40
CA GLU A 358 -26.25 -16.38 15.30
C GLU A 358 -25.00 -15.54 15.02
N GLY A 359 -23.86 -16.19 14.80
CA GLY A 359 -22.65 -15.51 14.35
C GLY A 359 -22.84 -14.77 13.02
N ALA A 360 -23.52 -15.38 12.05
CA ALA A 360 -23.83 -14.75 10.76
C ALA A 360 -24.78 -13.55 10.90
N LYS A 361 -25.79 -13.63 11.78
CA LYS A 361 -26.67 -12.49 12.10
C LYS A 361 -25.88 -11.32 12.66
N PHE A 362 -24.98 -11.56 13.62
CA PHE A 362 -24.12 -10.53 14.19
C PHE A 362 -23.27 -9.84 13.11
N VAL A 363 -22.60 -10.63 12.26
CA VAL A 363 -21.77 -10.12 11.17
C VAL A 363 -22.59 -9.27 10.21
N GLN A 364 -23.71 -9.80 9.72
CA GLN A 364 -24.56 -9.12 8.75
C GLN A 364 -25.15 -7.82 9.32
N LEU A 365 -25.64 -7.85 10.56
CA LEU A 365 -26.28 -6.72 11.21
C LEU A 365 -25.30 -5.57 11.41
N LEU A 366 -24.11 -5.86 11.95
CA LEU A 366 -23.08 -4.84 12.18
C LEU A 366 -22.51 -4.29 10.87
N SER A 367 -22.28 -5.14 9.86
CA SER A 367 -21.88 -4.72 8.51
C SER A 367 -22.92 -3.77 7.89
N THR A 368 -24.20 -4.13 7.97
CA THR A 368 -25.30 -3.32 7.42
C THR A 368 -25.42 -1.98 8.14
N ALA A 369 -25.33 -1.97 9.48
CA ALA A 369 -25.39 -0.75 10.26
C ALA A 369 -24.26 0.23 9.90
N ARG A 370 -23.03 -0.27 9.77
CA ARG A 370 -21.86 0.54 9.37
C ARG A 370 -21.92 1.02 7.92
N ALA A 371 -22.51 0.24 7.02
CA ALA A 371 -22.70 0.64 5.63
C ALA A 371 -23.72 1.80 5.50
N MET A 372 -24.77 1.79 6.33
CA MET A 372 -25.78 2.87 6.34
C MET A 372 -25.28 4.13 7.05
N ILE A 373 -24.60 3.98 8.18
CA ILE A 373 -24.12 5.11 8.99
C ILE A 373 -22.61 4.91 9.24
N PRO A 374 -21.74 5.53 8.42
CA PRO A 374 -20.29 5.35 8.50
C PRO A 374 -19.68 6.22 9.61
N VAL A 375 -20.18 6.07 10.83
CA VAL A 375 -19.66 6.73 12.04
C VAL A 375 -19.24 5.67 13.07
N PRO A 376 -18.24 5.95 13.91
CA PRO A 376 -17.96 5.11 15.08
C PRO A 376 -19.21 5.01 15.96
N PHE A 377 -19.68 3.80 16.26
CA PHE A 377 -20.84 3.60 17.14
C PHE A 377 -20.44 3.52 18.62
N PHE A 378 -19.20 3.08 18.90
CA PHE A 378 -18.75 2.75 20.23
C PHE A 378 -17.75 3.79 20.72
N THR A 379 -18.18 4.68 21.61
CA THR A 379 -17.29 5.72 22.17
C THR A 379 -16.30 5.12 23.16
N ARG A 380 -16.74 4.07 23.88
CA ARG A 380 -15.97 3.28 24.83
C ARG A 380 -16.18 1.79 24.55
N VAL A 381 -15.24 0.96 25.03
CA VAL A 381 -15.36 -0.50 24.94
C VAL A 381 -16.63 -1.01 25.60
N HIS A 382 -16.98 -0.43 26.75
CA HIS A 382 -18.23 -0.72 27.44
C HIS A 382 -19.50 -0.58 26.58
N ASP A 383 -19.51 0.36 25.63
CA ASP A 383 -20.66 0.57 24.74
C ASP A 383 -20.81 -0.60 23.76
N PHE A 384 -19.68 -1.13 23.29
CA PHE A 384 -19.63 -2.32 22.47
C PHE A 384 -20.05 -3.56 23.27
N LEU A 385 -19.61 -3.69 24.53
CA LEU A 385 -20.06 -4.79 25.39
C LEU A 385 -21.57 -4.72 25.67
N HIS A 386 -22.13 -3.52 25.85
CA HIS A 386 -23.58 -3.37 25.97
C HIS A 386 -24.33 -3.72 24.69
N PHE A 387 -23.79 -3.37 23.52
CA PHE A 387 -24.35 -3.78 22.24
C PHE A 387 -24.48 -5.31 22.12
N VAL A 388 -23.43 -6.06 22.49
CA VAL A 388 -23.49 -7.53 22.43
C VAL A 388 -24.36 -8.13 23.54
N GLU A 389 -24.47 -7.49 24.70
CA GLU A 389 -25.41 -7.86 25.77
C GLU A 389 -26.87 -7.48 25.46
N GLY A 390 -27.13 -6.84 24.32
CA GLY A 390 -28.46 -6.35 23.95
C GLY A 390 -29.00 -5.24 24.87
N ARG A 391 -28.10 -4.55 25.57
CA ARG A 391 -28.38 -3.48 26.54
C ARG A 391 -28.10 -2.11 25.92
N GLY A 392 -28.42 -1.06 26.67
CA GLY A 392 -28.16 0.33 26.32
C GLY A 392 -29.39 1.21 26.40
N GLY A 393 -29.19 2.50 26.19
CA GLY A 393 -30.27 3.47 26.03
C GLY A 393 -30.82 3.52 24.60
N PRO A 394 -31.87 4.31 24.34
CA PRO A 394 -32.50 4.41 23.02
C PRO A 394 -31.59 4.91 21.88
N ARG A 395 -30.44 5.52 22.21
CA ARG A 395 -29.43 6.00 21.25
C ARG A 395 -28.29 5.00 21.02
N ASP A 396 -28.28 3.89 21.75
CA ASP A 396 -27.26 2.84 21.56
C ASP A 396 -27.68 1.92 20.42
N LEU A 397 -26.68 1.31 19.78
CA LEU A 397 -26.86 0.62 18.49
C LEU A 397 -27.88 -0.53 18.58
N TYR A 398 -27.83 -1.36 19.62
CA TYR A 398 -28.71 -2.53 19.70
C TYR A 398 -30.19 -2.13 19.89
N PRO A 399 -30.56 -1.30 20.89
CA PRO A 399 -31.93 -0.80 21.01
C PRO A 399 -32.43 -0.04 19.77
N MET A 400 -31.55 0.72 19.11
CA MET A 400 -31.88 1.39 17.85
C MET A 400 -32.26 0.37 16.78
N LEU A 401 -31.46 -0.67 16.57
CA LEU A 401 -31.75 -1.74 15.61
C LEU A 401 -33.03 -2.51 15.96
N GLN A 402 -33.27 -2.78 17.25
CA GLN A 402 -34.55 -3.37 17.70
C GLN A 402 -35.75 -2.47 17.39
N GLY A 403 -35.60 -1.15 17.53
CA GLY A 403 -36.64 -0.19 17.17
C GLY A 403 -36.97 -0.19 15.67
N PHE A 404 -35.96 -0.38 14.82
CA PHE A 404 -36.14 -0.43 13.36
C PHE A 404 -36.66 -1.79 12.85
N LEU A 405 -36.14 -2.90 13.38
CA LEU A 405 -36.42 -4.24 12.89
C LEU A 405 -37.60 -4.92 13.61
N GLY A 406 -37.99 -4.42 14.78
CA GLY A 406 -38.90 -5.08 15.71
C GLY A 406 -38.15 -5.97 16.71
N GLN A 407 -38.69 -6.08 17.93
CA GLN A 407 -38.01 -6.79 19.04
C GLN A 407 -37.82 -8.29 18.80
N GLU A 408 -38.73 -8.93 18.08
CA GLU A 408 -38.71 -10.37 17.76
C GLU A 408 -38.17 -10.65 16.36
N SER A 409 -37.48 -9.69 15.74
CA SER A 409 -36.95 -9.86 14.40
C SER A 409 -35.95 -11.02 14.35
N PRO A 410 -36.09 -11.99 13.42
CA PRO A 410 -35.14 -13.08 13.28
C PRO A 410 -33.75 -12.61 12.79
N LEU A 411 -33.62 -11.35 12.38
CA LEU A 411 -32.36 -10.72 11.96
C LEU A 411 -31.51 -10.24 13.13
N LEU A 412 -32.09 -10.12 14.32
CA LEU A 412 -31.34 -9.79 15.53
C LEU A 412 -30.61 -11.04 16.03
N PHE A 413 -29.33 -10.88 16.37
CA PHE A 413 -28.57 -11.93 17.03
C PHE A 413 -28.99 -12.04 18.50
N ALA A 414 -28.88 -13.23 19.07
CA ALA A 414 -29.16 -13.48 20.48
C ALA A 414 -28.14 -12.76 21.38
N PRO A 415 -28.57 -11.88 22.31
CA PRO A 415 -27.67 -11.22 23.24
C PRO A 415 -26.82 -12.19 24.06
N VAL A 416 -25.55 -11.86 24.25
CA VAL A 416 -24.63 -12.68 25.06
C VAL A 416 -24.69 -12.30 26.53
N THR A 417 -24.41 -13.28 27.39
CA THR A 417 -24.18 -13.03 28.81
C THR A 417 -22.67 -13.02 29.07
N ILE A 418 -22.15 -11.89 29.52
CA ILE A 418 -20.73 -11.75 29.90
C ILE A 418 -20.57 -12.06 31.39
N PRO A 419 -19.82 -13.13 31.76
CA PRO A 419 -19.52 -13.43 33.15
C PRO A 419 -18.74 -12.30 33.84
N ALA A 420 -19.04 -12.02 35.11
CA ALA A 420 -18.45 -10.89 35.83
C ALA A 420 -16.94 -11.04 36.04
N ASP A 421 -16.45 -12.27 36.20
CA ASP A 421 -15.04 -12.64 36.32
C ASP A 421 -14.25 -12.42 35.02
N ARG A 422 -14.88 -12.62 33.85
CA ARG A 422 -14.24 -12.42 32.54
C ARG A 422 -14.39 -11.00 31.99
N ARG A 423 -15.32 -10.20 32.51
CA ARG A 423 -15.66 -8.87 31.94
C ARG A 423 -14.46 -7.94 31.82
N THR A 424 -13.61 -7.87 32.84
CA THR A 424 -12.42 -7.02 32.83
C THR A 424 -11.39 -7.49 31.81
N GLU A 425 -11.23 -8.80 31.63
CA GLU A 425 -10.34 -9.36 30.61
C GLU A 425 -10.84 -9.02 29.21
N ILE A 426 -12.14 -9.20 28.96
CA ILE A 426 -12.78 -8.85 27.69
C ILE A 426 -12.68 -7.34 27.42
N ASP A 427 -12.93 -6.48 28.41
CA ASP A 427 -12.83 -5.02 28.24
C ASP A 427 -11.41 -4.60 27.82
N ASN A 428 -10.38 -5.16 28.46
CA ASN A 428 -8.97 -4.90 28.11
C ASN A 428 -8.57 -5.49 26.74
N SER A 429 -9.36 -6.42 26.21
CA SER A 429 -9.15 -7.07 24.92
C SER A 429 -9.58 -6.21 23.73
N PHE A 430 -10.26 -5.08 23.98
CA PHE A 430 -10.71 -4.12 22.98
C PHE A 430 -10.19 -2.71 23.25
N VAL A 431 -10.19 -1.85 22.23
CA VAL A 431 -9.77 -0.44 22.35
C VAL A 431 -10.45 0.42 21.28
N THR A 432 -11.02 1.57 21.64
CA THR A 432 -11.74 2.44 20.68
C THR A 432 -10.86 3.46 19.95
N ALA A 433 -9.55 3.38 20.12
CA ALA A 433 -8.56 4.25 19.49
C ALA A 433 -7.53 3.43 18.71
N ALA A 434 -7.05 3.95 17.58
CA ALA A 434 -6.00 3.35 16.79
C ALA A 434 -4.68 4.11 16.94
N ARG A 435 -3.59 3.38 17.17
CA ARG A 435 -2.25 3.99 17.33
C ARG A 435 -1.22 3.43 16.36
N ILE A 436 -1.48 2.31 15.71
CA ILE A 436 -0.62 1.75 14.68
C ILE A 436 -1.47 1.67 13.41
N ILE A 437 -1.01 2.32 12.36
CA ILE A 437 -1.76 2.52 11.12
C ILE A 437 -0.89 2.07 9.98
N THR A 438 -1.45 1.23 9.11
CA THR A 438 -0.85 0.92 7.82
C THR A 438 -1.31 1.93 6.80
N ILE A 439 -0.35 2.46 6.05
CA ILE A 439 -0.56 3.46 5.00
C ILE A 439 0.14 2.95 3.75
N ASP A 440 -0.68 2.46 2.84
CA ASP A 440 -0.28 2.05 1.50
C ASP A 440 -0.56 3.18 0.53
N VAL A 441 0.46 3.58 -0.23
CA VAL A 441 0.31 4.65 -1.23
C VAL A 441 0.86 4.18 -2.56
N THR A 442 0.02 4.17 -3.58
CA THR A 442 0.43 3.88 -4.96
C THR A 442 0.54 5.18 -5.72
N GLY A 443 1.76 5.56 -6.08
CA GLY A 443 2.03 6.68 -6.99
C GLY A 443 2.03 6.21 -8.44
N ARG A 444 1.46 7.00 -9.34
CA ARG A 444 1.36 6.71 -10.76
C ARG A 444 1.77 7.93 -11.58
N ALA A 445 2.48 7.74 -12.68
CA ALA A 445 2.89 8.83 -13.55
C ALA A 445 3.11 8.36 -14.98
N GLY A 446 3.01 9.30 -15.92
CA GLY A 446 3.29 9.03 -17.32
C GLY A 446 2.22 8.18 -17.99
N CYS A 447 1.03 8.74 -18.12
CA CYS A 447 -0.09 8.14 -18.82
C CYS A 447 0.30 7.61 -20.22
N ARG A 448 -0.10 6.37 -20.54
CA ARG A 448 0.07 5.77 -21.88
C ARG A 448 -1.14 6.00 -22.79
N ARG A 449 -2.34 6.16 -22.22
CA ARG A 449 -3.60 6.42 -22.93
C ARG A 449 -4.21 7.74 -22.43
N PRO A 450 -3.70 8.88 -22.89
CA PRO A 450 -4.28 10.16 -22.50
C PRO A 450 -5.68 10.29 -23.08
N ASP A 451 -6.63 10.77 -22.28
CA ASP A 451 -7.95 11.14 -22.78
C ASP A 451 -7.91 12.53 -23.45
N GLY A 452 -9.01 12.92 -24.09
CA GLY A 452 -9.12 14.20 -24.80
C GLY A 452 -9.07 15.44 -23.91
N ASP A 453 -9.22 15.26 -22.59
CA ASP A 453 -9.31 16.33 -21.60
C ASP A 453 -8.01 16.49 -20.78
N GLY A 454 -6.96 15.74 -21.11
CA GLY A 454 -5.64 15.83 -20.46
C GLY A 454 -5.42 14.84 -19.31
N GLY A 455 -6.46 14.12 -18.93
CA GLY A 455 -6.42 12.99 -18.01
C GLY A 455 -5.95 11.70 -18.67
N CYS A 456 -6.20 10.59 -17.98
CA CYS A 456 -5.72 9.28 -18.36
C CYS A 456 -6.91 8.31 -18.46
N GLU A 457 -7.15 7.78 -19.67
CA GLU A 457 -8.21 6.81 -19.95
C GLU A 457 -7.80 5.45 -19.39
N CYS A 458 -7.91 5.31 -18.07
CA CYS A 458 -7.59 4.09 -17.34
C CYS A 458 -8.66 3.82 -16.30
N ASP A 459 -9.04 2.55 -16.17
CA ASP A 459 -9.67 2.09 -14.94
C ASP A 459 -8.66 2.19 -13.79
N ARG A 460 -9.12 2.54 -12.59
CA ARG A 460 -8.25 2.69 -11.40
C ARG A 460 -7.44 1.42 -11.07
N GLU A 461 -7.88 0.28 -11.59
CA GLU A 461 -7.30 -1.05 -11.39
C GLU A 461 -6.41 -1.50 -12.57
N ASP A 462 -6.43 -0.82 -13.73
CA ASP A 462 -5.54 -1.16 -14.87
C ASP A 462 -4.18 -0.45 -14.75
N ASP A 463 -3.29 -1.09 -14.00
CA ASP A 463 -1.93 -0.58 -13.79
C ASP A 463 -1.05 -0.60 -15.05
N SER A 464 -1.47 -1.29 -16.13
CA SER A 464 -0.73 -1.33 -17.41
C SER A 464 -0.75 0.02 -18.14
N CYS A 465 -1.64 0.91 -17.71
CA CYS A 465 -1.89 2.22 -18.32
C CYS A 465 -0.81 3.27 -18.00
N TRP A 466 0.03 3.01 -16.99
CA TRP A 466 1.04 3.97 -16.50
C TRP A 466 2.46 3.54 -16.88
N ARG A 467 3.33 4.50 -17.21
CA ARG A 467 4.76 4.24 -17.43
C ARG A 467 5.52 4.06 -16.13
N GLY A 468 5.21 4.88 -15.13
CA GLY A 468 5.79 4.81 -13.79
C GLY A 468 4.72 4.44 -12.77
N ARG A 469 5.00 3.41 -11.97
CA ARG A 469 4.21 3.03 -10.79
C ARG A 469 5.19 2.71 -9.66
N VAL A 470 4.91 3.24 -8.48
CA VAL A 470 5.65 2.93 -7.26
C VAL A 470 4.66 2.76 -6.13
N ARG A 471 4.75 1.66 -5.39
CA ARG A 471 3.92 1.43 -4.20
C ARG A 471 4.78 1.56 -2.96
N LEU A 472 4.29 2.32 -1.99
CA LEU A 472 4.86 2.41 -0.65
C LEU A 472 3.96 1.61 0.28
N ASN A 473 4.51 0.58 0.93
CA ASN A 473 3.85 -0.15 2.01
C ASN A 473 4.51 0.26 3.32
N THR A 474 3.74 0.87 4.22
CA THR A 474 4.29 1.44 5.44
C THR A 474 3.41 1.19 6.64
N VAL A 475 4.04 0.96 7.79
CA VAL A 475 3.37 0.84 9.09
C VAL A 475 3.89 1.94 9.97
N VAL A 476 3.00 2.82 10.41
CA VAL A 476 3.36 4.00 11.21
C VAL A 476 2.78 3.85 12.61
N ASN A 477 3.67 3.95 13.60
CA ASN A 477 3.31 3.96 15.00
C ASN A 477 3.10 5.42 15.47
N PHE A 478 1.99 5.68 16.16
CA PHE A 478 1.59 6.94 16.79
C PHE A 478 1.38 6.75 18.31
N HIS A 479 1.85 5.64 18.87
CA HIS A 479 1.71 5.30 20.27
C HIS A 479 2.68 6.11 21.14
N GLU A 480 2.15 6.90 22.06
CA GLU A 480 2.93 7.85 22.90
C GLU A 480 3.92 7.16 23.86
N ARG A 481 3.72 5.88 24.17
CA ARG A 481 4.69 5.09 24.98
C ARG A 481 5.93 4.67 24.21
N TRP A 482 5.99 4.89 22.90
CA TRP A 482 7.24 4.67 22.19
C TRP A 482 8.24 5.75 22.62
N THR A 483 9.38 5.32 23.14
CA THR A 483 10.50 6.19 23.48
C THR A 483 11.66 5.90 22.53
N PRO A 484 12.25 6.93 21.88
CA PRO A 484 13.43 6.74 21.07
C PRO A 484 14.56 6.16 21.91
N PRO A 485 15.36 5.21 21.38
CA PRO A 485 16.53 4.73 22.10
C PRO A 485 17.51 5.90 22.33
N PRO A 486 18.26 5.88 23.44
CA PRO A 486 19.34 6.85 23.68
C PRO A 486 20.31 6.92 22.48
N PRO A 487 20.85 8.11 22.13
CA PRO A 487 20.81 9.37 22.88
C PRO A 487 19.61 10.27 22.58
N ASN A 488 18.72 9.89 21.66
CA ASN A 488 17.61 10.72 21.18
C ASN A 488 16.37 10.63 22.07
N ALA A 489 16.51 10.38 23.38
CA ALA A 489 15.37 10.26 24.29
C ALA A 489 14.49 11.53 24.20
N GLY A 490 13.27 11.37 23.71
CA GLY A 490 12.36 12.46 23.37
C GLY A 490 10.91 11.99 23.33
N SER A 491 9.98 12.93 23.21
CA SER A 491 8.55 12.61 23.04
C SER A 491 8.29 12.03 21.65
N MET A 492 7.25 11.22 21.53
CA MET A 492 6.76 10.71 20.24
C MET A 492 6.60 11.85 19.22
N PRO A 493 7.19 11.75 18.02
CA PRO A 493 6.96 12.72 16.95
C PRO A 493 5.48 12.78 16.59
N GLY A 494 4.92 13.98 16.44
CA GLY A 494 3.50 14.15 16.11
C GLY A 494 3.08 13.48 14.80
N LEU A 495 4.01 13.27 13.86
CA LEU A 495 3.79 12.60 12.58
C LEU A 495 3.94 11.06 12.64
N GLY A 496 4.10 10.50 13.84
CA GLY A 496 4.37 9.08 14.02
C GLY A 496 5.73 8.65 13.46
N ILE A 497 6.04 7.37 13.65
CA ILE A 497 7.34 6.77 13.34
C ILE A 497 7.12 5.52 12.50
N PHE A 498 7.96 5.35 11.48
CA PHE A 498 7.96 4.15 10.67
C PHE A 498 8.44 2.96 11.50
N HIS A 499 7.55 1.99 11.65
CA HIS A 499 7.90 0.66 12.12
C HIS A 499 8.28 -0.25 10.95
N TYR A 500 7.63 -0.04 9.80
CA TYR A 500 7.94 -0.70 8.53
C TYR A 500 7.86 0.31 7.38
N TYR A 501 8.77 0.20 6.42
CA TYR A 501 8.80 1.03 5.21
C TYR A 501 9.40 0.22 4.06
N ARG A 502 8.59 -0.08 3.05
CA ARG A 502 9.02 -0.76 1.83
C ARG A 502 8.56 0.01 0.60
N VAL A 503 9.45 0.05 -0.40
CA VAL A 503 9.18 0.57 -1.74
C VAL A 503 9.10 -0.64 -2.67
N GLU A 504 8.02 -0.73 -3.43
CA GLU A 504 7.74 -1.77 -4.43
C GLU A 504 7.64 -1.19 -5.84
#